data_AF-A0A958L7R7-F1
#
_entry.id   AF-A0A958L7R7-F1
#
_cell.length_a   1.000
_cell.length_b   1.000
_cell.length_c   1.000
_cell.angle_alpha   90.00
_cell.angle_beta   90.00
_cell.angle_gamma   90.00
#
_symmetry.space_group_name_H-M   'P 1'
#
loop_
_entity.id
_entity.type
_entity.pdbx_description
1 polymer ?
#
loop_
_entity_poly.entity_id
_entity_poly.type
_entity_poly.pdbx_seq_one_letter_code
_entity_poly.pdbx_strand_id
1 'polypeptide(L)'
;MQNIKEIKRGESLFKEGEVAEKVYFVQSGRVSIFIERNGKKIEIDQAIGSQAVGELAVLGNVKQIYSAEAVVNTKVLEIPVALLKTMLDSAAPGLKLLVKSSLEGLKNARQKIRNYKMENDDTSPCPQMLIPKIFTIYPLLAAHLGKKNPDNCWVLSWQALKTYSTRMFLESPQRIQSGLELLKKLGYLELTTRINEDEEEELNDIIFKEIQTIEDFAEFYQYHLYKPGRSEAIYVDDIAFKIIKVLVGLSINAEVNHKGAAVLDYDEVLKQVKAKAHIEVKNTHWDLLEKKGLLVQRKQQGDKLQLLLDKDEFLKTAVFWAFISEIDQWNKKGYIDFSIKEEKQENAGPISCSSCGGEIQGQQKFCHHCGASLAAA
;
A
#
# COMPACT_ATOMS: atom_id res chain seq x y z
N MET A 1 -21.29 27.87 -18.58
CA MET A 1 -19.82 28.02 -18.65
C MET A 1 -19.20 26.72 -18.17
N GLN A 2 -18.26 26.16 -18.92
CA GLN A 2 -17.47 25.03 -18.44
C GLN A 2 -16.42 25.59 -17.49
N ASN A 3 -16.27 25.01 -16.31
CA ASN A 3 -15.36 25.53 -15.28
C ASN A 3 -14.34 24.46 -14.90
N ILE A 4 -13.06 24.83 -14.86
CA ILE A 4 -12.01 23.94 -14.38
C ILE A 4 -11.94 24.09 -12.86
N LYS A 5 -12.02 22.97 -12.14
CA LYS A 5 -11.89 22.92 -10.68
C LYS A 5 -10.74 22.01 -10.30
N GLU A 6 -9.88 22.50 -9.42
CA GLU A 6 -8.91 21.67 -8.70
C GLU A 6 -9.52 21.27 -7.36
N ILE A 7 -9.51 19.97 -7.09
CA ILE A 7 -10.06 19.38 -5.87
C ILE A 7 -8.95 18.63 -5.15
N LYS A 8 -8.86 18.87 -3.85
CA LYS A 8 -7.83 18.24 -3.01
C LYS A 8 -8.22 16.81 -2.70
N ARG A 9 -7.22 15.99 -2.38
CA ARG A 9 -7.46 14.65 -1.84
C ARG A 9 -8.44 14.69 -0.66
N GLY A 10 -9.44 13.83 -0.68
CA GLY A 10 -10.51 13.72 0.30
C GLY A 10 -11.70 14.67 0.07
N GLU A 11 -11.60 15.59 -0.88
CA GLU A 11 -12.71 16.49 -1.23
C GLU A 11 -13.75 15.75 -2.07
N SER A 12 -15.02 15.88 -1.68
CA SER A 12 -16.13 15.26 -2.40
C SER A 12 -16.58 16.14 -3.59
N LEU A 13 -16.84 15.49 -4.72
CA LEU A 13 -17.51 16.12 -5.86
C LEU A 13 -19.02 16.23 -5.63
N PHE A 14 -19.61 15.15 -5.12
CA PHE A 14 -21.01 15.05 -4.73
C PHE A 14 -21.23 13.80 -3.87
N LYS A 15 -22.36 13.75 -3.17
CA LYS A 15 -22.78 12.60 -2.36
C LYS A 15 -23.99 11.89 -2.93
N GLU A 16 -24.11 10.59 -2.62
CA GLU A 16 -25.31 9.79 -2.91
C GLU A 16 -26.57 10.53 -2.38
N GLY A 17 -27.57 10.68 -3.25
CA GLY A 17 -28.83 11.34 -2.95
C GLY A 17 -28.88 12.86 -3.20
N GLU A 18 -27.74 13.52 -3.42
CA GLU A 18 -27.70 14.94 -3.80
C GLU A 18 -28.27 15.18 -5.20
N VAL A 19 -28.76 16.40 -5.45
CA VAL A 19 -29.30 16.79 -6.75
C VAL A 19 -28.17 16.80 -7.78
N ALA A 20 -28.38 16.09 -8.89
CA ALA A 20 -27.38 15.90 -9.93
C ALA A 20 -27.44 17.04 -10.96
N GLU A 21 -26.84 18.18 -10.63
CA GLU A 21 -26.84 19.38 -11.47
C GLU A 21 -25.66 19.43 -12.45
N LYS A 22 -24.59 18.68 -12.16
CA LYS A 22 -23.30 18.79 -12.86
C LYS A 22 -22.67 17.42 -13.11
N VAL A 23 -21.88 17.35 -14.18
CA VAL A 23 -21.02 16.22 -14.54
C VAL A 23 -19.58 16.69 -14.52
N TYR A 24 -18.68 15.83 -14.07
CA TYR A 24 -17.26 16.14 -13.92
C TYR A 24 -16.45 15.25 -14.85
N PHE A 25 -15.63 15.84 -15.72
CA PHE A 25 -14.64 15.12 -16.51
C PHE A 25 -13.28 15.23 -15.84
N VAL A 26 -12.66 14.11 -15.50
CA VAL A 26 -11.34 14.09 -14.90
C VAL A 26 -10.31 14.44 -15.96
N GLN A 27 -9.58 15.54 -15.79
CA GLN A 27 -8.45 15.92 -16.65
C GLN A 27 -7.17 15.25 -16.15
N SER A 28 -6.92 15.26 -14.85
CA SER A 28 -5.80 14.57 -14.23
C SER A 28 -6.12 14.21 -12.78
N GLY A 29 -5.50 13.16 -12.25
CA GLY A 29 -5.77 12.64 -10.90
C GLY A 29 -6.70 11.41 -10.91
N ARG A 30 -7.41 11.18 -9.79
CA ARG A 30 -8.22 9.98 -9.57
C ARG A 30 -9.39 10.28 -8.64
N VAL A 31 -10.59 9.85 -9.04
CA VAL A 31 -11.84 9.98 -8.28
C VAL A 31 -12.37 8.58 -7.95
N SER A 32 -12.68 8.33 -6.67
CA SER A 32 -13.38 7.13 -6.25
C SER A 32 -14.89 7.35 -6.30
N ILE A 33 -15.63 6.39 -6.86
CA ILE A 33 -17.09 6.36 -6.92
C ILE A 33 -17.55 5.26 -5.97
N PHE A 34 -18.31 5.59 -4.93
CA PHE A 34 -18.61 4.67 -3.83
C PHE A 34 -20.04 4.84 -3.29
N ILE A 35 -20.49 3.87 -2.51
CA ILE A 35 -21.63 4.02 -1.60
C ILE A 35 -21.15 3.92 -0.16
N GLU A 36 -21.88 4.53 0.77
CA GLU A 36 -21.57 4.43 2.19
C GLU A 36 -22.65 3.62 2.90
N ARG A 37 -22.26 2.53 3.57
CA ARG A 37 -23.16 1.66 4.33
C ARG A 37 -22.48 1.27 5.64
N ASN A 38 -23.20 1.39 6.76
CA ASN A 38 -22.68 1.07 8.10
C ASN A 38 -21.33 1.76 8.42
N GLY A 39 -21.14 2.99 7.95
CA GLY A 39 -19.90 3.76 8.14
C GLY A 39 -18.69 3.26 7.33
N LYS A 40 -18.87 2.30 6.43
CA LYS A 40 -17.85 1.84 5.49
C LYS A 40 -18.12 2.38 4.09
N LYS A 41 -17.07 2.87 3.42
CA LYS A 41 -17.11 3.21 2.00
C LYS A 41 -16.90 1.96 1.18
N ILE A 42 -17.90 1.60 0.38
CA ILE A 42 -17.84 0.49 -0.57
C ILE A 42 -17.62 1.11 -1.94
N GLU A 43 -16.38 1.07 -2.40
CA GLU A 43 -16.03 1.56 -3.74
C GLU A 43 -16.75 0.73 -4.81
N ILE A 44 -17.38 1.39 -5.77
CA ILE A 44 -18.09 0.77 -6.90
C ILE A 44 -17.23 0.83 -8.16
N ASP A 45 -16.54 1.95 -8.37
CA ASP A 45 -15.77 2.24 -9.58
C ASP A 45 -14.75 3.36 -9.30
N GLN A 46 -13.82 3.61 -10.22
CA GLN A 46 -12.91 4.75 -10.16
C GLN A 46 -12.86 5.45 -11.52
N ALA A 47 -12.72 6.77 -11.51
CA ALA A 47 -12.49 7.57 -12.69
C ALA A 47 -11.09 8.18 -12.70
N ILE A 48 -10.40 8.06 -13.83
CA ILE A 48 -9.08 8.64 -14.13
C ILE A 48 -9.18 9.58 -15.34
N GLY A 49 -8.05 10.12 -15.82
CA GLY A 49 -7.97 11.01 -16.98
C GLY A 49 -8.89 10.61 -18.13
N SER A 50 -9.56 11.60 -18.72
CA SER A 50 -10.53 11.47 -19.82
C SER A 50 -11.83 10.71 -19.48
N GLN A 51 -12.07 10.33 -18.22
CA GLN A 51 -13.32 9.71 -17.78
C GLN A 51 -14.25 10.70 -17.08
N ALA A 52 -15.56 10.43 -17.15
CA ALA A 52 -16.60 11.25 -16.53
C ALA A 52 -17.16 10.63 -15.25
N VAL A 53 -17.63 11.49 -14.35
CA VAL A 53 -18.29 11.13 -13.10
C VAL A 53 -19.58 11.95 -12.95
N GLY A 54 -20.68 11.29 -12.61
CA GLY A 54 -22.01 11.91 -12.54
C GLY A 54 -22.76 11.93 -13.88
N GLU A 55 -22.21 11.28 -14.91
CA GLU A 55 -22.73 11.19 -16.26
C GLU A 55 -24.13 10.57 -16.35
N LEU A 56 -24.51 9.76 -15.36
CA LEU A 56 -25.87 9.19 -15.25
C LEU A 56 -26.96 10.26 -15.08
N ALA A 57 -26.62 11.48 -14.66
CA ALA A 57 -27.55 12.61 -14.58
C ALA A 57 -28.08 13.04 -15.97
N VAL A 58 -27.26 12.82 -17.01
CA VAL A 58 -27.63 13.11 -18.41
C VAL A 58 -28.80 12.23 -18.87
N LEU A 59 -28.90 11.00 -18.34
CA LEU A 59 -30.03 10.09 -18.60
C LEU A 59 -31.34 10.49 -17.90
N GLY A 60 -31.34 11.54 -17.08
CA GLY A 60 -32.54 12.00 -16.37
C GLY A 60 -32.60 11.63 -14.91
N ASN A 61 -31.53 11.04 -14.33
CA ASN A 61 -31.44 10.85 -12.89
C ASN A 61 -31.33 12.21 -12.20
N VAL A 62 -32.34 12.56 -11.41
CA VAL A 62 -32.39 13.84 -10.66
C VAL A 62 -31.43 13.83 -9.48
N LYS A 63 -31.14 12.64 -8.94
CA LYS A 63 -30.26 12.45 -7.78
C LYS A 63 -29.05 11.60 -8.14
N GLN A 64 -27.92 11.86 -7.50
CA GLN A 64 -26.72 11.05 -7.61
C GLN A 64 -26.97 9.67 -6.98
N ILE A 65 -26.66 8.61 -7.72
CA ILE A 65 -26.87 7.21 -7.30
C ILE A 65 -25.69 6.71 -6.45
N TYR A 66 -24.56 7.41 -6.51
CA TYR A 66 -23.30 7.12 -5.85
C TYR A 66 -22.71 8.42 -5.28
N SER A 67 -21.75 8.31 -4.38
CA SER A 67 -20.87 9.39 -3.96
C SER A 67 -19.60 9.40 -4.81
N ALA A 68 -18.98 10.57 -4.96
CA ALA A 68 -17.70 10.72 -5.64
C ALA A 68 -16.73 11.59 -4.82
N GLU A 69 -15.49 11.15 -4.67
CA GLU A 69 -14.44 11.92 -3.98
C GLU A 69 -13.07 11.77 -4.63
N ALA A 70 -12.25 12.82 -4.54
CA ALA A 70 -10.88 12.79 -5.03
C ALA A 70 -10.00 11.94 -4.09
N VAL A 71 -9.33 10.90 -4.61
CA VAL A 71 -8.39 10.09 -3.80
C VAL A 71 -6.95 10.60 -3.87
N VAL A 72 -6.66 11.45 -4.84
CA VAL A 72 -5.44 12.27 -4.99
C VAL A 72 -5.83 13.68 -5.39
N ASN A 73 -4.90 14.64 -5.39
CA ASN A 73 -5.18 15.96 -5.96
C ASN A 73 -5.59 15.80 -7.43
N THR A 74 -6.79 16.26 -7.77
CA THR A 74 -7.44 15.94 -9.04
C THR A 74 -7.93 17.23 -9.68
N LYS A 75 -7.77 17.34 -11.00
CA LYS A 75 -8.28 18.43 -11.81
C LYS A 75 -9.47 17.93 -12.61
N VAL A 76 -10.59 18.63 -12.53
CA VAL A 76 -11.83 18.26 -13.22
C VAL A 76 -12.39 19.42 -14.05
N LEU A 77 -13.01 19.10 -15.17
CA LEU A 77 -13.87 20.00 -15.93
C LEU A 77 -15.32 19.78 -15.50
N GLU A 78 -15.92 20.80 -14.91
CA GLU A 78 -17.32 20.81 -14.48
C GLU A 78 -18.22 21.30 -15.62
N ILE A 79 -19.21 20.48 -15.97
CA ILE A 79 -20.19 20.79 -17.02
C ILE A 79 -21.62 20.64 -16.46
N PRO A 80 -22.47 21.68 -16.57
CA PRO A 80 -23.87 21.58 -16.17
C PRO A 80 -24.62 20.50 -16.94
N VAL A 81 -25.45 19.72 -16.25
CA VAL A 81 -26.27 18.65 -16.86
C VAL A 81 -27.22 19.21 -17.92
N ALA A 82 -27.79 20.39 -17.70
CA ALA A 82 -28.66 21.06 -18.67
C ALA A 82 -27.94 21.33 -20.01
N LEU A 83 -26.66 21.71 -19.95
CA LEU A 83 -25.84 21.94 -21.13
C LEU A 83 -25.59 20.63 -21.88
N LEU A 84 -25.18 19.57 -21.17
CA LEU A 84 -24.95 18.25 -21.77
C LEU A 84 -26.22 17.66 -22.39
N LYS A 85 -27.38 17.83 -21.75
CA LYS A 85 -28.67 17.41 -22.31
C LYS A 85 -28.98 18.16 -23.60
N THR A 86 -28.80 19.47 -23.61
CA THR A 86 -28.99 20.29 -24.83
C THR A 86 -28.07 19.83 -25.96
N MET A 87 -26.80 19.55 -25.67
CA MET A 87 -25.85 19.02 -26.65
C MET A 87 -26.27 17.64 -27.18
N LEU A 88 -26.72 16.75 -26.29
CA LEU A 88 -27.19 15.41 -26.65
C LEU A 88 -28.50 15.45 -27.45
N ASP A 89 -29.38 16.41 -27.17
CA ASP A 89 -30.64 16.60 -27.87
C ASP A 89 -30.45 17.17 -29.28
N SER A 90 -29.47 18.05 -29.45
CA SER A 90 -29.05 18.61 -30.75
C SER A 90 -28.14 17.68 -31.57
N ALA A 91 -27.66 16.58 -30.99
CA ALA A 91 -26.82 15.62 -31.68
C ALA A 91 -27.60 14.82 -32.74
N ALA A 92 -26.88 14.29 -33.74
CA ALA A 92 -27.47 13.39 -34.73
C ALA A 92 -28.19 12.20 -34.04
N PRO A 93 -29.37 11.77 -34.52
CA PRO A 93 -30.16 10.73 -33.85
C PRO A 93 -29.39 9.46 -33.51
N GLY A 94 -28.52 8.99 -34.42
CA GLY A 94 -27.67 7.81 -34.18
C GLY A 94 -26.69 8.00 -33.03
N LEU A 95 -26.04 9.16 -32.93
CA LEU A 95 -25.12 9.48 -31.83
C LEU A 95 -25.85 9.57 -30.49
N LYS A 96 -27.04 10.19 -30.50
CA LYS A 96 -27.90 10.26 -29.31
C LYS A 96 -28.27 8.87 -28.79
N LEU A 97 -28.64 7.96 -29.68
CA LEU A 97 -28.96 6.57 -29.32
C LEU A 97 -27.73 5.82 -28.79
N LEU A 98 -26.58 6.00 -29.43
CA LEU A 98 -25.32 5.37 -29.01
C LEU A 98 -24.92 5.82 -27.60
N VAL A 99 -24.91 7.13 -27.34
CA VAL A 99 -24.59 7.67 -26.00
C VAL A 99 -25.56 7.17 -24.94
N LYS A 100 -26.87 7.20 -25.22
CA LYS A 100 -27.88 6.68 -24.28
C LYS A 100 -27.68 5.20 -23.97
N SER A 101 -27.43 4.38 -25.00
CA SER A 101 -27.18 2.95 -24.85
C SER A 101 -25.94 2.67 -24.00
N SER A 102 -24.84 3.39 -24.25
CA SER A 102 -23.61 3.26 -23.46
C SER A 102 -23.80 3.66 -22.00
N LEU A 103 -24.52 4.77 -21.73
CA LEU A 103 -24.80 5.22 -20.37
C LEU A 103 -25.73 4.24 -19.62
N GLU A 104 -26.72 3.65 -20.29
CA GLU A 104 -27.59 2.64 -19.67
C GLU A 104 -26.81 1.34 -19.39
N GLY A 105 -25.91 0.94 -20.29
CA GLY A 105 -24.98 -0.15 -20.07
C GLY A 105 -24.09 0.08 -18.84
N LEU A 106 -23.52 1.28 -18.72
CA LEU A 106 -22.70 1.68 -17.57
C LEU A 106 -23.50 1.68 -16.26
N LYS A 107 -24.72 2.22 -16.27
CA LYS A 107 -25.65 2.17 -15.12
C LYS A 107 -25.91 0.74 -14.67
N ASN A 108 -26.24 -0.14 -15.60
CA ASN A 108 -26.52 -1.55 -15.32
C ASN A 108 -25.27 -2.27 -14.78
N ALA A 109 -24.09 -2.00 -15.35
CA ALA A 109 -22.83 -2.56 -14.86
C ALA A 109 -22.54 -2.12 -13.41
N ARG A 110 -22.63 -0.82 -13.12
CA ARG A 110 -22.42 -0.30 -11.76
C ARG A 110 -23.47 -0.81 -10.77
N GLN A 111 -24.72 -1.00 -11.20
CA GLN A 111 -25.76 -1.56 -10.34
C GLN A 111 -25.51 -3.03 -10.02
N LYS A 112 -25.05 -3.83 -10.98
CA LYS A 112 -24.62 -5.23 -10.74
C LYS A 112 -23.45 -5.30 -9.77
N ILE A 113 -22.43 -4.46 -9.96
CA ILE A 113 -21.28 -4.37 -9.04
C ILE A 113 -21.76 -3.98 -7.65
N ARG A 114 -22.65 -2.99 -7.54
CA ARG A 114 -23.23 -2.58 -6.26
C ARG A 114 -23.95 -3.75 -5.57
N ASN A 115 -24.82 -4.46 -6.27
CA ASN A 115 -25.56 -5.58 -5.69
C ASN A 115 -24.62 -6.70 -5.24
N TYR A 116 -23.69 -7.10 -6.13
CA TYR A 116 -22.65 -8.07 -5.79
C TYR A 116 -21.85 -7.63 -4.55
N LYS A 117 -21.46 -6.36 -4.48
CA LYS A 117 -20.71 -5.83 -3.34
C LYS A 117 -21.53 -5.71 -2.05
N MET A 118 -22.85 -5.61 -2.15
CA MET A 118 -23.77 -5.58 -1.01
C MET A 118 -24.15 -6.98 -0.52
N GLU A 119 -24.14 -7.99 -1.39
CA GLU A 119 -24.44 -9.39 -1.08
C GLU A 119 -23.23 -10.15 -0.54
N ASN A 120 -22.01 -9.73 -0.91
CA ASN A 120 -20.76 -10.34 -0.45
C ASN A 120 -20.08 -9.47 0.62
N ASP A 121 -19.95 -9.98 1.84
CA ASP A 121 -19.29 -9.28 2.96
C ASP A 121 -17.79 -9.03 2.75
N ASP A 122 -17.11 -9.82 1.90
CA ASP A 122 -15.68 -9.67 1.58
C ASP A 122 -15.48 -9.06 0.19
N THR A 123 -15.83 -7.78 0.05
CA THR A 123 -15.61 -6.97 -1.17
C THR A 123 -14.45 -6.00 -1.02
N SER A 124 -13.54 -6.35 -0.11
CA SER A 124 -12.33 -5.62 0.12
C SER A 124 -11.49 -5.52 -1.17
N PRO A 125 -10.80 -4.39 -1.42
CA PRO A 125 -9.89 -4.23 -2.55
C PRO A 125 -8.90 -5.40 -2.76
N CYS A 126 -8.40 -5.96 -1.66
CA CYS A 126 -7.45 -7.08 -1.62
C CYS A 126 -7.86 -8.10 -0.54
N PRO A 127 -8.85 -8.97 -0.81
CA PRO A 127 -9.30 -10.01 0.11
C PRO A 127 -8.18 -10.96 0.51
N GLN A 128 -8.26 -11.54 1.71
CA GLN A 128 -7.19 -12.40 2.25
C GLN A 128 -6.83 -13.55 1.30
N MET A 129 -7.83 -14.14 0.65
CA MET A 129 -7.65 -15.24 -0.31
C MET A 129 -6.87 -14.84 -1.56
N LEU A 130 -6.84 -13.55 -1.91
CA LEU A 130 -6.13 -13.04 -3.08
C LEU A 130 -4.73 -12.54 -2.75
N ILE A 131 -4.41 -12.25 -1.48
CA ILE A 131 -3.11 -11.69 -1.09
C ILE A 131 -1.94 -12.53 -1.61
N PRO A 132 -1.85 -13.85 -1.36
CA PRO A 132 -0.74 -14.64 -1.88
C PRO A 132 -0.60 -14.52 -3.40
N LYS A 133 -1.71 -14.66 -4.13
CA LYS A 133 -1.72 -14.60 -5.60
C LYS A 133 -1.20 -13.26 -6.10
N ILE A 134 -1.69 -12.14 -5.55
CA ILE A 134 -1.29 -10.79 -5.99
C ILE A 134 0.19 -10.57 -5.75
N PHE A 135 0.69 -10.91 -4.57
CA PHE A 135 2.09 -10.66 -4.21
C PHE A 135 3.06 -11.65 -4.87
N THR A 136 2.63 -12.85 -5.29
CA THR A 136 3.42 -13.76 -6.14
C THR A 136 3.52 -13.30 -7.60
N ILE A 137 2.50 -12.59 -8.14
CA ILE A 137 2.51 -12.15 -9.54
C ILE A 137 3.71 -11.24 -9.85
N TYR A 138 4.09 -10.35 -8.92
CA TYR A 138 5.21 -9.42 -9.12
C TYR A 138 6.56 -10.13 -9.32
N PRO A 139 7.08 -10.93 -8.36
CA PRO A 139 8.34 -11.65 -8.54
C PRO A 139 8.29 -12.61 -9.72
N LEU A 140 7.18 -13.33 -9.91
CA LEU A 140 7.02 -14.26 -11.02
C LEU A 140 7.17 -13.57 -12.38
N LEU A 141 6.46 -12.47 -12.62
CA LEU A 141 6.51 -11.77 -13.90
C LEU A 141 7.82 -10.98 -14.08
N ALA A 142 8.40 -10.45 -13.01
CA ALA A 142 9.71 -9.82 -13.08
C ALA A 142 10.79 -10.85 -13.48
N ALA A 143 10.76 -12.06 -12.94
CA ALA A 143 11.71 -13.12 -13.30
C ALA A 143 11.57 -13.59 -14.76
N HIS A 144 10.34 -13.62 -15.30
CA HIS A 144 10.09 -14.14 -16.65
C HIS A 144 10.21 -13.08 -17.76
N LEU A 145 9.84 -11.83 -17.47
CA LEU A 145 9.70 -10.76 -18.46
C LEU A 145 10.60 -9.55 -18.16
N GLY A 146 11.09 -9.45 -16.94
CA GLY A 146 11.92 -8.34 -16.50
C GLY A 146 13.37 -8.46 -16.96
N LYS A 147 14.10 -7.35 -16.78
CA LYS A 147 15.54 -7.25 -17.02
C LYS A 147 16.21 -6.69 -15.78
N LYS A 148 17.49 -6.97 -15.60
CA LYS A 148 18.26 -6.36 -14.51
C LYS A 148 18.88 -5.05 -14.96
N ASN A 149 18.79 -4.02 -14.12
CA ASN A 149 19.51 -2.77 -14.32
C ASN A 149 20.98 -2.90 -13.82
N PRO A 150 21.83 -1.86 -13.98
CA PRO A 150 23.20 -1.87 -13.47
C PRO A 150 23.32 -2.10 -11.96
N ASP A 151 22.31 -1.67 -11.19
CA ASP A 151 22.23 -1.87 -9.73
C ASP A 151 21.70 -3.27 -9.35
N ASN A 152 21.63 -4.21 -10.30
CA ASN A 152 21.13 -5.57 -10.12
C ASN A 152 19.67 -5.66 -9.64
N CYS A 153 18.90 -4.57 -9.77
CA CYS A 153 17.47 -4.50 -9.50
C CYS A 153 16.66 -4.98 -10.71
N TRP A 154 15.54 -5.65 -10.45
CA TRP A 154 14.63 -6.09 -11.51
C TRP A 154 13.80 -4.93 -12.03
N VAL A 155 13.78 -4.75 -13.34
CA VAL A 155 12.98 -3.77 -14.06
C VAL A 155 11.95 -4.50 -14.91
N LEU A 156 10.68 -4.17 -14.70
CA LEU A 156 9.56 -4.74 -15.43
C LEU A 156 8.68 -3.63 -15.99
N SER A 157 8.31 -3.72 -17.27
CA SER A 157 7.38 -2.75 -17.88
C SER A 157 5.97 -2.89 -17.30
N TRP A 158 5.34 -1.76 -17.00
CA TRP A 158 3.93 -1.69 -16.58
C TRP A 158 3.01 -2.36 -17.60
N GLN A 159 3.23 -2.13 -18.89
CA GLN A 159 2.38 -2.67 -19.93
C GLN A 159 2.45 -4.20 -19.98
N ALA A 160 3.63 -4.77 -19.75
CA ALA A 160 3.82 -6.21 -19.63
C ALA A 160 3.10 -6.73 -18.37
N LEU A 161 3.37 -6.15 -17.20
CA LEU A 161 2.74 -6.56 -15.94
C LEU A 161 1.21 -6.50 -16.04
N LYS A 162 0.65 -5.40 -16.54
CA LYS A 162 -0.80 -5.20 -16.75
C LYS A 162 -1.38 -6.24 -17.69
N THR A 163 -0.74 -6.50 -18.83
CA THR A 163 -1.23 -7.46 -19.82
C THR A 163 -1.26 -8.88 -19.27
N TYR A 164 -0.17 -9.32 -18.65
CA TYR A 164 -0.04 -10.70 -18.16
C TYR A 164 -0.84 -10.95 -16.88
N SER A 165 -0.87 -9.99 -15.93
CA SER A 165 -1.74 -10.08 -14.74
C SER A 165 -3.22 -10.21 -15.11
N THR A 166 -3.68 -9.41 -16.09
CA THR A 166 -5.09 -9.47 -16.53
C THR A 166 -5.41 -10.74 -17.30
N ARG A 167 -4.54 -11.16 -18.23
CA ARG A 167 -4.85 -12.28 -19.14
C ARG A 167 -4.58 -13.66 -18.55
N MET A 168 -3.51 -13.81 -17.77
CA MET A 168 -3.12 -15.12 -17.21
C MET A 168 -3.70 -15.34 -15.82
N PHE A 169 -3.70 -14.31 -14.97
CA PHE A 169 -4.08 -14.45 -13.56
C PHE A 169 -5.50 -13.95 -13.26
N LEU A 170 -6.17 -13.41 -14.30
CA LEU A 170 -7.52 -12.85 -14.24
C LEU A 170 -7.64 -11.78 -13.15
N GLU A 171 -6.56 -11.02 -12.96
CA GLU A 171 -6.49 -9.96 -11.96
C GLU A 171 -6.79 -8.58 -12.56
N SER A 172 -7.44 -7.74 -11.76
CA SER A 172 -7.77 -6.37 -12.16
C SER A 172 -6.51 -5.51 -12.26
N PRO A 173 -6.31 -4.75 -13.35
CA PRO A 173 -5.22 -3.79 -13.45
C PRO A 173 -5.13 -2.82 -12.27
N GLN A 174 -6.29 -2.38 -11.77
CA GLN A 174 -6.39 -1.45 -10.64
C GLN A 174 -5.87 -2.08 -9.35
N ARG A 175 -6.16 -3.37 -9.11
CA ARG A 175 -5.66 -4.09 -7.93
C ARG A 175 -4.15 -4.26 -7.97
N ILE A 176 -3.63 -4.64 -9.13
CA ILE A 176 -2.18 -4.78 -9.36
C ILE A 176 -1.48 -3.42 -9.20
N GLN A 177 -2.04 -2.35 -9.76
CA GLN A 177 -1.50 -0.99 -9.58
C GLN A 177 -1.50 -0.55 -8.11
N SER A 178 -2.59 -0.82 -7.38
CA SER A 178 -2.70 -0.49 -5.96
C SER A 178 -1.70 -1.27 -5.11
N GLY A 179 -1.44 -2.54 -5.42
CA GLY A 179 -0.39 -3.31 -4.75
C GLY A 179 1.01 -2.75 -5.04
N LEU A 180 1.28 -2.27 -6.26
CA LEU A 180 2.54 -1.55 -6.54
C LEU A 180 2.66 -0.24 -5.76
N GLU A 181 1.57 0.53 -5.65
CA GLU A 181 1.52 1.76 -4.85
C GLU A 181 1.80 1.47 -3.37
N LEU A 182 1.29 0.36 -2.83
CA LEU A 182 1.59 -0.12 -1.47
C LEU A 182 3.09 -0.46 -1.32
N LEU A 183 3.64 -1.24 -2.24
CA LEU A 183 5.06 -1.60 -2.23
C LEU A 183 5.97 -0.37 -2.35
N LYS A 184 5.57 0.62 -3.17
CA LYS A 184 6.25 1.92 -3.28
C LYS A 184 6.19 2.69 -1.95
N LYS A 185 5.02 2.72 -1.29
CA LYS A 185 4.85 3.37 0.02
C LYS A 185 5.79 2.77 1.06
N LEU A 186 5.91 1.44 1.08
CA LEU A 186 6.79 0.71 1.99
C LEU A 186 8.28 0.76 1.57
N GLY A 187 8.59 1.19 0.35
CA GLY A 187 9.95 1.41 -0.13
C GLY A 187 10.58 0.24 -0.88
N TYR A 188 9.81 -0.80 -1.24
CA TYR A 188 10.29 -2.01 -1.92
C TYR A 188 10.48 -1.85 -3.43
N LEU A 189 9.90 -0.80 -4.02
CA LEU A 189 10.03 -0.51 -5.44
C LEU A 189 9.95 0.99 -5.73
N GLU A 190 10.37 1.34 -6.94
CA GLU A 190 10.15 2.63 -7.57
C GLU A 190 9.31 2.46 -8.84
N LEU A 191 8.56 3.51 -9.17
CA LEU A 191 7.70 3.57 -10.34
C LEU A 191 8.16 4.75 -11.19
N THR A 192 8.52 4.48 -12.44
CA THR A 192 8.85 5.53 -13.42
C THR A 192 7.61 5.88 -14.22
N THR A 193 7.51 7.15 -14.59
CA THR A 193 6.46 7.66 -15.48
C THR A 193 7.08 8.15 -16.78
N ARG A 194 6.29 8.14 -17.85
CA ARG A 194 6.60 8.77 -19.13
C ARG A 194 5.43 9.65 -19.54
N ILE A 195 5.73 10.73 -20.25
CA ILE A 195 4.70 11.58 -20.85
C ILE A 195 4.31 10.94 -22.19
N ASN A 196 3.02 10.72 -22.42
CA ASN A 196 2.51 10.18 -23.68
C ASN A 196 2.29 11.30 -24.73
N GLU A 197 1.80 10.94 -25.92
CA GLU A 197 1.55 11.89 -27.02
C GLU A 197 0.49 12.97 -26.66
N ASP A 198 -0.35 12.69 -25.66
CA ASP A 198 -1.41 13.58 -25.16
C ASP A 198 -0.96 14.46 -23.98
N GLU A 199 0.35 14.53 -23.71
CA GLU A 199 0.96 15.24 -22.57
C GLU A 199 0.53 14.71 -21.19
N GLU A 200 0.00 13.49 -21.11
CA GLU A 200 -0.39 12.84 -19.86
C GLU A 200 0.74 11.97 -19.30
N GLU A 201 0.94 12.00 -17.98
CA GLU A 201 1.88 11.11 -17.29
C GLU A 201 1.29 9.68 -17.15
N GLU A 202 1.97 8.72 -17.76
CA GLU A 202 1.63 7.29 -17.68
C GLU A 202 2.72 6.50 -16.97
N LEU A 203 2.32 5.46 -16.22
CA LEU A 203 3.24 4.50 -15.61
C LEU A 203 4.03 3.76 -16.72
N ASN A 204 5.35 3.79 -16.64
CA ASN A 204 6.22 3.18 -17.64
C ASN A 204 6.84 1.88 -17.12
N ASP A 205 7.78 1.96 -16.17
CA ASP A 205 8.51 0.82 -15.63
C ASP A 205 8.41 0.75 -14.11
N ILE A 206 8.52 -0.48 -13.59
CA ILE A 206 8.60 -0.81 -12.17
C ILE A 206 10.03 -1.29 -11.88
N ILE A 207 10.68 -0.69 -10.90
CA ILE A 207 12.03 -1.05 -10.46
C ILE A 207 11.93 -1.64 -9.05
N PHE A 208 12.11 -2.97 -8.93
CA PHE A 208 12.06 -3.67 -7.64
C PHE A 208 13.42 -3.62 -6.95
N LYS A 209 13.47 -3.01 -5.75
CA LYS A 209 14.69 -2.91 -4.93
C LYS A 209 14.97 -4.19 -4.17
N GLU A 210 13.92 -4.80 -3.62
CA GLU A 210 14.00 -6.01 -2.80
C GLU A 210 12.89 -6.98 -3.21
N ILE A 211 13.08 -7.65 -4.35
CA ILE A 211 12.05 -8.54 -4.90
C ILE A 211 11.86 -9.81 -4.07
N GLN A 212 12.93 -10.30 -3.44
CA GLN A 212 12.89 -11.50 -2.61
C GLN A 212 11.96 -11.32 -1.41
N THR A 213 12.00 -10.14 -0.78
CA THR A 213 11.14 -9.82 0.36
C THR A 213 9.65 -9.89 0.00
N ILE A 214 9.29 -9.55 -1.24
CA ILE A 214 7.92 -9.64 -1.76
C ILE A 214 7.50 -11.10 -1.96
N GLU A 215 8.40 -11.92 -2.50
CA GLU A 215 8.19 -13.36 -2.68
C GLU A 215 8.05 -14.07 -1.33
N ASP A 216 8.98 -13.83 -0.40
CA ASP A 216 8.97 -14.38 0.95
C ASP A 216 7.68 -14.00 1.69
N PHE A 217 7.17 -12.78 1.50
CA PHE A 217 5.88 -12.34 2.05
C PHE A 217 4.72 -13.16 1.49
N ALA A 218 4.68 -13.36 0.17
CA ALA A 218 3.61 -14.12 -0.47
C ALA A 218 3.61 -15.59 0.02
N GLU A 219 4.78 -16.21 0.14
CA GLU A 219 4.93 -17.57 0.67
C GLU A 219 4.53 -17.65 2.15
N PHE A 220 5.00 -16.70 2.97
CA PHE A 220 4.64 -16.59 4.38
C PHE A 220 3.12 -16.50 4.54
N TYR A 221 2.47 -15.62 3.78
CA TYR A 221 1.02 -15.42 3.87
C TYR A 221 0.28 -16.68 3.42
N GLN A 222 0.67 -17.28 2.29
CA GLN A 222 0.06 -18.51 1.78
C GLN A 222 0.13 -19.65 2.80
N TYR A 223 1.31 -19.85 3.41
CA TYR A 223 1.53 -20.90 4.38
C TYR A 223 0.63 -20.73 5.60
N HIS A 224 0.54 -19.52 6.16
CA HIS A 224 -0.26 -19.26 7.37
C HIS A 224 -1.76 -19.17 7.08
N LEU A 225 -2.17 -18.85 5.85
CA LEU A 225 -3.57 -18.87 5.42
C LEU A 225 -4.13 -20.30 5.34
N TYR A 226 -3.37 -21.23 4.78
CA TYR A 226 -3.85 -22.60 4.53
C TYR A 226 -3.44 -23.63 5.57
N LYS A 227 -2.42 -23.35 6.41
CA LYS A 227 -1.98 -24.29 7.44
C LYS A 227 -2.85 -24.16 8.71
N PRO A 228 -3.58 -25.22 9.11
CA PRO A 228 -4.44 -25.18 10.29
C PRO A 228 -3.66 -24.82 11.56
N GLY A 229 -4.26 -23.98 12.42
CA GLY A 229 -3.69 -23.59 13.72
C GLY A 229 -2.53 -22.60 13.66
N ARG A 230 -2.23 -22.02 12.50
CA ARG A 230 -1.16 -21.01 12.34
C ARG A 230 -1.64 -19.65 11.79
N SER A 231 -2.94 -19.47 11.65
CA SER A 231 -3.51 -18.24 11.09
C SER A 231 -3.24 -16.99 11.93
N GLU A 232 -2.95 -17.11 13.23
CA GLU A 232 -2.66 -15.97 14.12
C GLU A 232 -1.52 -15.07 13.65
N ALA A 233 -0.57 -15.62 12.89
CA ALA A 233 0.59 -14.88 12.37
C ALA A 233 0.25 -13.89 11.26
N ILE A 234 -0.88 -14.09 10.54
CA ILE A 234 -1.35 -13.19 9.47
C ILE A 234 -2.41 -12.18 9.95
N TYR A 235 -2.75 -12.19 11.24
CA TYR A 235 -3.56 -11.15 11.86
C TYR A 235 -2.65 -10.22 12.66
N VAL A 236 -2.53 -8.97 12.25
CA VAL A 236 -1.66 -7.99 12.93
C VAL A 236 -2.41 -7.42 14.13
N ASP A 237 -1.78 -7.50 15.30
CA ASP A 237 -2.23 -6.80 16.50
C ASP A 237 -1.37 -5.55 16.71
N ASP A 238 -2.02 -4.40 16.93
CA ASP A 238 -1.35 -3.10 17.02
C ASP A 238 -0.34 -3.03 18.19
N ILE A 239 -0.65 -3.68 19.32
CA ILE A 239 0.23 -3.70 20.49
C ILE A 239 1.44 -4.59 20.18
N ALA A 240 1.21 -5.79 19.67
CA ALA A 240 2.27 -6.71 19.29
C ALA A 240 3.21 -6.09 18.24
N PHE A 241 2.66 -5.43 17.22
CA PHE A 241 3.44 -4.84 16.14
C PHE A 241 4.35 -3.71 16.64
N LYS A 242 3.83 -2.84 17.52
CA LYS A 242 4.63 -1.78 18.16
C LYS A 242 5.77 -2.35 19.01
N ILE A 243 5.51 -3.42 19.77
CA ILE A 243 6.54 -4.08 20.59
C ILE A 243 7.65 -4.66 19.71
N ILE A 244 7.30 -5.38 18.64
CA ILE A 244 8.30 -5.96 17.71
C ILE A 244 9.15 -4.88 17.06
N LYS A 245 8.57 -3.75 16.63
CA LYS A 245 9.34 -2.63 16.05
C LYS A 245 10.44 -2.15 17.00
N VAL A 246 10.14 -2.09 18.31
CA VAL A 246 11.14 -1.73 19.33
C VAL A 246 12.18 -2.84 19.50
N LEU A 247 11.75 -4.11 19.59
CA LEU A 247 12.67 -5.25 19.73
C LEU A 247 13.63 -5.38 18.56
N VAL A 248 13.15 -5.21 17.32
CA VAL A 248 13.97 -5.21 16.10
C VAL A 248 14.95 -4.04 16.14
N GLY A 249 14.51 -2.84 16.52
CA GLY A 249 15.40 -1.69 16.65
C GLY A 249 16.54 -1.92 17.65
N LEU A 250 16.26 -2.61 18.76
CA LEU A 250 17.29 -2.96 19.75
C LEU A 250 18.19 -4.11 19.29
N SER A 251 17.66 -5.08 18.53
CA SER A 251 18.42 -6.25 18.08
C SER A 251 19.41 -5.94 16.95
N ILE A 252 19.30 -4.80 16.26
CA ILE A 252 20.25 -4.39 15.21
C ILE A 252 21.69 -4.34 15.74
N ASN A 253 21.89 -3.72 16.91
CA ASN A 253 23.20 -3.50 17.53
C ASN A 253 23.50 -4.45 18.70
N ALA A 254 22.65 -5.44 18.93
CA ALA A 254 22.79 -6.36 20.05
C ALA A 254 23.88 -7.41 19.82
N GLU A 255 24.51 -7.85 20.90
CA GLU A 255 25.40 -9.01 20.87
C GLU A 255 24.61 -10.28 20.53
N VAL A 256 25.23 -11.18 19.77
CA VAL A 256 24.63 -12.43 19.31
C VAL A 256 25.26 -13.59 20.06
N ASN A 257 24.44 -14.52 20.55
CA ASN A 257 24.92 -15.70 21.26
C ASN A 257 25.48 -16.77 20.31
N HIS A 258 26.04 -17.85 20.86
CA HIS A 258 26.57 -19.00 20.09
C HIS A 258 25.55 -19.70 19.16
N LYS A 259 24.26 -19.41 19.30
CA LYS A 259 23.17 -19.95 18.45
C LYS A 259 22.63 -18.93 17.45
N GLY A 260 23.23 -17.74 17.33
CA GLY A 260 22.73 -16.71 16.42
C GLY A 260 21.60 -15.84 16.99
N ALA A 261 21.19 -16.03 18.25
CA ALA A 261 20.12 -15.23 18.85
C ALA A 261 20.65 -13.92 19.44
N ALA A 262 19.95 -12.81 19.19
CA ALA A 262 20.26 -11.50 19.75
C ALA A 262 19.95 -11.48 21.26
N VAL A 263 20.88 -10.94 22.04
CA VAL A 263 20.78 -10.82 23.49
C VAL A 263 20.42 -9.39 23.86
N LEU A 264 19.24 -9.20 24.44
CA LEU A 264 18.74 -7.90 24.88
C LEU A 264 18.63 -7.84 26.40
N ASP A 265 18.98 -6.70 26.98
CA ASP A 265 18.75 -6.41 28.39
C ASP A 265 17.26 -6.15 28.63
N TYR A 266 16.66 -6.87 29.58
CA TYR A 266 15.21 -6.81 29.82
C TYR A 266 14.75 -5.42 30.27
N ASP A 267 15.49 -4.77 31.16
CA ASP A 267 15.11 -3.46 31.70
C ASP A 267 15.20 -2.37 30.64
N GLU A 268 16.22 -2.43 29.78
CA GLU A 268 16.33 -1.53 28.63
C GLU A 268 15.18 -1.74 27.62
N VAL A 269 14.78 -2.99 27.37
CA VAL A 269 13.60 -3.29 26.53
C VAL A 269 12.34 -2.67 27.13
N LEU A 270 12.08 -2.85 28.43
CA LEU A 270 10.91 -2.26 29.09
C LEU A 270 10.90 -0.73 28.97
N LYS A 271 12.06 -0.10 29.20
CA LYS A 271 12.22 1.35 29.10
C LYS A 271 11.97 1.85 27.68
N GLN A 272 12.53 1.19 26.67
CA GLN A 272 12.39 1.58 25.26
C GLN A 272 10.98 1.35 24.74
N VAL A 273 10.31 0.26 25.14
CA VAL A 273 8.91 0.02 24.77
C VAL A 273 8.00 1.08 25.40
N LYS A 274 8.22 1.45 26.68
CA LYS A 274 7.47 2.54 27.32
C LYS A 274 7.74 3.89 26.65
N ALA A 275 8.99 4.17 26.26
CA ALA A 275 9.37 5.44 25.65
C ALA A 275 8.85 5.59 24.21
N LYS A 276 9.05 4.58 23.36
CA LYS A 276 8.74 4.64 21.92
C LYS A 276 7.33 4.19 21.56
N ALA A 277 6.81 3.20 22.27
CA ALA A 277 5.51 2.60 21.98
C ALA A 277 4.41 3.04 22.95
N HIS A 278 4.75 3.77 24.02
CA HIS A 278 3.85 4.18 25.09
C HIS A 278 3.07 3.01 25.71
N ILE A 279 3.69 1.84 25.79
CA ILE A 279 3.11 0.61 26.31
C ILE A 279 3.86 0.18 27.57
N GLU A 280 3.13 -0.12 28.64
CA GLU A 280 3.68 -0.82 29.82
C GLU A 280 3.61 -2.33 29.59
N VAL A 281 4.77 -2.97 29.45
CA VAL A 281 4.84 -4.39 29.09
C VAL A 281 4.39 -5.29 30.24
N LYS A 282 3.48 -6.21 29.96
CA LYS A 282 2.94 -7.23 30.88
C LYS A 282 3.19 -8.63 30.32
N ASN A 283 3.04 -9.66 31.15
CA ASN A 283 3.14 -11.07 30.70
C ASN A 283 2.21 -11.39 29.53
N THR A 284 1.00 -10.84 29.52
CA THR A 284 0.02 -10.99 28.44
C THR A 284 0.53 -10.52 27.07
N HIS A 285 1.47 -9.56 27.03
CA HIS A 285 2.05 -9.09 25.76
C HIS A 285 3.08 -10.08 25.21
N TRP A 286 3.81 -10.76 26.10
CA TRP A 286 4.72 -11.84 25.70
C TRP A 286 3.94 -13.07 25.22
N ASP A 287 2.88 -13.44 25.94
CA ASP A 287 1.98 -14.52 25.53
C ASP A 287 1.35 -14.25 24.15
N LEU A 288 1.07 -12.98 23.86
CA LEU A 288 0.55 -12.55 22.55
C LEU A 288 1.58 -12.73 21.43
N LEU A 289 2.85 -12.40 21.68
CA LEU A 289 3.93 -12.62 20.70
C LEU A 289 4.12 -14.13 20.45
N GLU A 290 4.13 -14.94 21.50
CA GLU A 290 4.27 -16.40 21.39
C GLU A 290 3.11 -17.04 20.62
N LYS A 291 1.87 -16.60 20.86
CA LYS A 291 0.69 -17.04 20.08
C LYS A 291 0.81 -16.73 18.59
N LYS A 292 1.53 -15.65 18.26
CA LYS A 292 1.81 -15.25 16.87
C LYS A 292 3.06 -15.92 16.28
N GLY A 293 3.65 -16.86 17.01
CA GLY A 293 4.80 -17.66 16.58
C GLY A 293 6.15 -17.05 16.93
N LEU A 294 6.20 -15.93 17.64
CA LEU A 294 7.44 -15.23 17.98
C LEU A 294 7.88 -15.60 19.40
N LEU A 295 8.95 -16.38 19.48
CA LEU A 295 9.47 -16.88 20.75
C LEU A 295 10.53 -15.94 21.32
N VAL A 296 10.35 -15.55 22.60
CA VAL A 296 11.32 -14.77 23.36
C VAL A 296 11.75 -15.58 24.57
N GLN A 297 12.98 -16.08 24.55
CA GLN A 297 13.53 -16.83 25.68
C GLN A 297 14.04 -15.87 26.75
N ARG A 298 13.68 -16.13 28.01
CA ARG A 298 14.18 -15.35 29.15
C ARG A 298 15.30 -16.13 29.83
N LYS A 299 16.46 -15.52 30.03
CA LYS A 299 17.60 -16.14 30.71
C LYS A 299 18.15 -15.24 31.79
N GLN A 300 18.32 -15.79 32.98
CA GLN A 300 19.01 -15.13 34.08
C GLN A 300 20.52 -15.22 33.85
N GLN A 301 21.23 -14.08 33.82
CA GLN A 301 22.69 -14.04 33.81
C GLN A 301 23.17 -13.14 34.95
N GLY A 302 23.56 -13.76 36.08
CA GLY A 302 23.84 -13.03 37.32
C GLY A 302 22.58 -12.34 37.85
N ASP A 303 22.68 -11.04 38.12
CA ASP A 303 21.59 -10.23 38.66
C ASP A 303 20.67 -9.62 37.57
N LYS A 304 21.01 -9.83 36.29
CA LYS A 304 20.27 -9.27 35.15
C LYS A 304 19.46 -10.34 34.42
N LEU A 305 18.24 -9.97 34.03
CA LEU A 305 17.39 -10.75 33.15
C LEU A 305 17.67 -10.35 31.70
N GLN A 306 17.96 -11.35 30.85
CA GLN A 306 18.17 -11.15 29.42
C GLN A 306 17.06 -11.79 28.61
N LEU A 307 16.75 -11.18 27.48
CA LEU A 307 15.88 -11.72 26.44
C LEU A 307 16.74 -12.22 25.28
N LEU A 308 16.44 -13.43 24.81
CA LEU A 308 17.03 -13.99 23.62
C LEU A 308 15.94 -14.16 22.57
N LEU A 309 16.18 -13.61 21.39
CA LEU A 309 15.28 -13.69 20.26
C LEU A 309 16.04 -13.98 18.97
N ASP A 310 15.37 -14.64 18.02
CA ASP A 310 15.89 -14.80 16.67
C ASP A 310 15.72 -13.47 15.91
N LYS A 311 16.84 -12.80 15.62
CA LYS A 311 16.83 -11.47 15.00
C LYS A 311 16.18 -11.50 13.61
N ASP A 312 16.48 -12.53 12.83
CA ASP A 312 16.04 -12.62 11.44
C ASP A 312 14.54 -12.93 11.38
N GLU A 313 14.04 -13.80 12.26
CA GLU A 313 12.61 -14.09 12.39
C GLU A 313 11.80 -12.85 12.78
N PHE A 314 12.28 -12.10 13.78
CA PHE A 314 11.61 -10.87 14.24
C PHE A 314 11.64 -9.77 13.17
N LEU A 315 12.77 -9.60 12.47
CA LEU A 315 12.88 -8.62 11.39
C LEU A 315 11.95 -8.97 10.22
N LYS A 316 11.94 -10.22 9.76
CA LYS A 316 11.04 -10.68 8.69
C LYS A 316 9.58 -10.51 9.09
N THR A 317 9.21 -10.87 10.31
CA THR A 317 7.84 -10.74 10.79
C THR A 317 7.40 -9.28 10.90
N ALA A 318 8.30 -8.38 11.38
CA ALA A 318 8.03 -6.95 11.41
C ALA A 318 7.75 -6.39 10.00
N VAL A 319 8.55 -6.81 9.02
CA VAL A 319 8.34 -6.45 7.62
C VAL A 319 6.98 -6.97 7.14
N PHE A 320 6.68 -8.26 7.30
CA PHE A 320 5.41 -8.82 6.83
C PHE A 320 4.19 -8.19 7.50
N TRP A 321 4.27 -7.85 8.79
CA TRP A 321 3.19 -7.13 9.46
C TRP A 321 3.02 -5.71 8.97
N ALA A 322 4.08 -5.04 8.49
CA ALA A 322 3.96 -3.76 7.80
C ALA A 322 3.17 -3.92 6.49
N PHE A 323 3.43 -4.97 5.71
CA PHE A 323 2.63 -5.29 4.51
C PHE A 323 1.17 -5.53 4.87
N ILE A 324 0.90 -6.41 5.85
CA ILE A 324 -0.48 -6.77 6.23
C ILE A 324 -1.23 -5.55 6.78
N SER A 325 -0.59 -4.73 7.62
CA SER A 325 -1.20 -3.50 8.15
C SER A 325 -1.59 -2.52 7.04
N GLU A 326 -0.75 -2.38 6.02
CA GLU A 326 -1.07 -1.55 4.85
C GLU A 326 -2.18 -2.16 3.97
N ILE A 327 -2.20 -3.49 3.81
CA ILE A 327 -3.29 -4.18 3.11
C ILE A 327 -4.61 -4.02 3.87
N ASP A 328 -4.60 -4.10 5.20
CA ASP A 328 -5.78 -3.90 6.03
C ASP A 328 -6.29 -2.45 5.94
N GLN A 329 -5.39 -1.47 5.91
CA GLN A 329 -5.75 -0.07 5.68
C GLN A 329 -6.32 0.14 4.27
N TRP A 330 -5.70 -0.46 3.25
CA TRP A 330 -6.20 -0.46 1.88
C TRP A 330 -7.61 -1.04 1.82
N ASN A 331 -7.82 -2.19 2.47
CA ASN A 331 -9.11 -2.86 2.51
C ASN A 331 -10.19 -2.04 3.20
N LYS A 332 -9.83 -1.28 4.24
CA LYS A 332 -10.74 -0.37 4.96
C LYS A 332 -11.06 0.89 4.18
N LYS A 333 -10.08 1.49 3.48
CA LYS A 333 -10.22 2.81 2.82
C LYS A 333 -10.64 2.73 1.36
N GLY A 334 -10.37 1.61 0.69
CA GLY A 334 -10.55 1.46 -0.76
C GLY A 334 -9.31 1.80 -1.59
N TYR A 335 -8.33 2.51 -1.02
CA TYR A 335 -7.15 3.01 -1.74
C TYR A 335 -5.89 3.08 -0.83
N ILE A 336 -4.70 3.25 -1.44
CA ILE A 336 -3.42 3.37 -0.70
C ILE A 336 -3.18 4.82 -0.22
N ASP A 337 -2.98 4.97 1.08
CA ASP A 337 -2.80 6.28 1.70
C ASP A 337 -1.32 6.65 1.89
N PHE A 338 -0.80 7.54 1.05
CA PHE A 338 0.59 8.05 1.14
C PHE A 338 0.82 9.13 2.22
N SER A 339 -0.23 9.61 2.91
CA SER A 339 -0.09 10.68 3.92
C SER A 339 0.43 10.15 5.25
N ILE A 340 0.12 8.90 5.56
CA ILE A 340 0.62 8.20 6.75
C ILE A 340 1.98 7.60 6.36
N LYS A 341 3.04 8.36 6.59
CA LYS A 341 4.39 7.80 6.61
C LYS A 341 4.57 7.14 7.96
N GLU A 342 4.79 5.83 8.00
CA GLU A 342 5.38 5.24 9.19
C GLU A 342 6.77 5.88 9.38
N GLU A 343 7.12 6.20 10.62
CA GLU A 343 8.45 6.64 11.00
C GLU A 343 9.45 5.59 10.51
N LYS A 344 10.14 5.89 9.39
CA LYS A 344 11.31 5.14 9.00
C LYS A 344 12.27 5.21 10.18
N GLN A 345 12.73 4.06 10.67
CA GLN A 345 13.94 4.02 11.47
C GLN A 345 15.02 4.74 10.65
N GLU A 346 15.59 5.80 11.23
CA GLU A 346 16.76 6.45 10.68
C GLU A 346 17.84 5.38 10.56
N ASN A 347 18.09 4.92 9.33
CA ASN A 347 19.37 4.31 9.01
C ASN A 347 20.39 5.40 9.32
N ALA A 348 21.24 5.16 10.33
CA ALA A 348 22.42 5.98 10.54
C ALA A 348 23.13 6.10 9.19
N GLY A 349 23.20 7.33 8.67
CA GLY A 349 23.90 7.60 7.42
C GLY A 349 25.36 7.13 7.50
N PRO A 350 26.03 6.93 6.35
CA PRO A 350 27.43 6.55 6.33
C PRO A 350 28.24 7.55 7.15
N ILE A 351 28.91 7.07 8.20
CA ILE A 351 29.79 7.89 9.02
C ILE A 351 31.01 8.20 8.15
N SER A 352 31.15 9.45 7.70
CA SER A 352 32.31 9.88 6.90
C SER A 352 33.47 10.28 7.81
N CYS A 353 34.70 9.89 7.46
CA CYS A 353 35.91 10.30 8.16
C CYS A 353 36.11 11.82 8.09
N SER A 354 36.25 12.47 9.24
CA SER A 354 36.44 13.93 9.35
C SER A 354 37.75 14.45 8.72
N SER A 355 38.74 13.58 8.49
CA SER A 355 40.01 13.96 7.84
C SER A 355 40.07 13.69 6.34
N CYS A 356 39.38 12.68 5.81
CA CYS A 356 39.51 12.29 4.40
C CYS A 356 38.19 12.13 3.64
N GLY A 357 37.05 12.24 4.33
CA GLY A 357 35.71 12.07 3.75
C GLY A 357 35.37 10.63 3.35
N GLY A 358 36.26 9.67 3.56
CA GLY A 358 36.00 8.25 3.25
C GLY A 358 34.90 7.66 4.14
N GLU A 359 34.04 6.83 3.56
CA GLU A 359 32.96 6.15 4.28
C GLU A 359 33.52 5.13 5.28
N ILE A 360 33.07 5.21 6.53
CA ILE A 360 33.45 4.31 7.61
C ILE A 360 32.26 3.42 7.92
N GLN A 361 32.45 2.12 7.73
CA GLN A 361 31.48 1.12 8.14
C GLN A 361 31.80 0.67 9.58
N GLY A 362 30.98 1.09 10.54
CA GLY A 362 31.00 0.62 11.94
C GLY A 362 31.96 1.36 12.90
N GLN A 363 31.98 0.92 14.16
CA GLN A 363 32.80 1.49 15.24
C GLN A 363 34.27 1.00 15.16
N GLN A 364 35.06 1.60 14.27
CA GLN A 364 36.51 1.36 14.21
C GLN A 364 37.29 2.50 14.90
N LYS A 365 38.38 2.18 15.62
CA LYS A 365 39.21 3.18 16.31
C LYS A 365 40.11 4.00 15.36
N PHE A 366 40.26 3.58 14.11
CA PHE A 366 41.11 4.22 13.09
C PHE A 366 40.46 4.13 11.72
N CYS A 367 40.63 5.15 10.87
CA CYS A 367 40.11 5.17 9.51
C CYS A 367 40.96 4.29 8.57
N HIS A 368 40.34 3.35 7.85
CA HIS A 368 41.02 2.48 6.89
C HIS A 368 41.65 3.22 5.69
N HIS A 369 41.12 4.38 5.30
CA HIS A 369 41.63 5.13 4.15
C HIS A 369 42.85 6.00 4.46
N CYS A 370 42.95 6.56 5.67
CA CYS A 370 44.01 7.52 6.01
C CYS A 370 44.73 7.26 7.33
N GLY A 371 44.37 6.22 8.08
CA GLY A 371 45.00 5.86 9.36
C GLY A 371 44.71 6.82 10.53
N ALA A 372 43.85 7.83 10.34
CA ALA A 372 43.52 8.80 11.38
C ALA A 372 42.76 8.14 12.54
N SER A 373 43.10 8.50 13.79
CA SER A 373 42.42 7.98 14.98
C SER A 373 41.04 8.60 15.14
N LEU A 374 40.03 7.76 15.25
CA LEU A 374 38.61 8.12 15.43
C LEU A 374 38.29 8.04 16.93
N ALA A 375 39.00 8.83 17.74
CA ALA A 375 38.73 8.94 19.17
C ALA A 375 37.50 9.83 19.41
N ALA A 376 36.58 9.32 20.22
CA ALA A 376 35.26 9.89 20.51
C ALA A 376 35.29 11.31 21.08
N ALA A 377 34.32 12.12 20.65
CA ALA A 377 33.70 13.17 21.45
C ALA A 377 32.23 12.80 21.64
#